data_AF-A0A7Y5LW04-F1
#
_entry.id   AF-A0A7Y5LW04-F1
#
_cell.length_a   1.000
_cell.length_b   1.000
_cell.length_c   1.000
_cell.angle_alpha   90.00
_cell.angle_beta   90.00
_cell.angle_gamma   90.00
#
_symmetry.space_group_name_H-M   'P 1'
#
loop_
_entity.id
_entity.type
_entity.pdbx_description
1 polymer ?
#
loop_
_entity_poly.entity_id
_entity_poly.type
_entity_poly.pdbx_seq_one_letter_code
_entity_poly.pdbx_strand_id
1 'polypeptide(L)'
;VRDGGTLATQAAGLYSLRNLGAIGQGLDAALVRTLADNPPLFSRRAPGDASDYGRTIYSVYYSGLCLVTSPDNIWRPWNDAMKRELLALQCRSGGADGSWPPIGRDAEQAGRQYMTAMAVLSLEVYYRFTPSLKAGADPLRVSSPKPEPVTDVTEPSELAVLLRSQDMRVRREAAREICRRKDASALPALLAAIRAERTSAKRLMVQDLTAFGDRPELPGELVALLDDDGVRDVVMKVLSTVTGETHATAEAWTAWWATQKR
;
A
#
# COMPACT_ATOMS: atom_id res chain seq x y z
N VAL A 1 -5.14 11.84 -15.55
CA VAL A 1 -5.57 12.67 -14.40
C VAL A 1 -7.09 12.63 -14.34
N ARG A 2 -7.66 11.78 -13.48
CA ARG A 2 -9.08 11.79 -13.11
C ARG A 2 -9.15 11.75 -11.57
N ASP A 3 -9.98 12.64 -11.04
CA ASP A 3 -10.60 12.72 -9.71
C ASP A 3 -9.75 13.07 -8.45
N GLY A 4 -9.85 14.34 -8.05
CA GLY A 4 -10.25 14.75 -6.69
C GLY A 4 -9.20 14.98 -5.59
N GLY A 5 -8.00 14.38 -5.66
CA GLY A 5 -7.01 14.49 -4.58
C GLY A 5 -5.92 15.55 -4.81
N THR A 6 -5.54 16.31 -3.77
CA THR A 6 -4.32 17.14 -3.80
C THR A 6 -3.07 16.25 -3.86
N LEU A 7 -1.93 16.75 -4.36
CA LEU A 7 -0.67 15.97 -4.35
C LEU A 7 -0.31 15.50 -2.93
N ALA A 8 -0.69 16.25 -1.91
CA ALA A 8 -0.53 15.84 -0.52
C ALA A 8 -1.36 14.60 -0.15
N THR A 9 -2.64 14.54 -0.52
CA THR A 9 -3.48 13.36 -0.19
C THR A 9 -3.05 12.15 -0.99
N GLN A 10 -2.59 12.34 -2.23
CA GLN A 10 -2.03 11.28 -3.04
C GLN A 10 -0.71 10.74 -2.46
N ALA A 11 0.21 11.62 -2.07
CA ALA A 11 1.47 11.23 -1.43
C ALA A 11 1.24 10.56 -0.06
N ALA A 12 0.38 11.13 0.79
CA ALA A 12 0.05 10.54 2.09
C ALA A 12 -0.62 9.17 1.93
N GLY A 13 -1.54 9.03 0.97
CA GLY A 13 -2.18 7.76 0.63
C GLY A 13 -1.17 6.72 0.16
N LEU A 14 -0.28 7.09 -0.76
CA LEU A 14 0.77 6.20 -1.27
C LEU A 14 1.73 5.75 -0.17
N TYR A 15 2.21 6.68 0.66
CA TYR A 15 3.08 6.36 1.80
C TYR A 15 2.40 5.40 2.77
N SER A 16 1.11 5.64 3.06
CA SER A 16 0.33 4.76 3.95
C SER A 16 0.14 3.37 3.34
N LEU A 17 -0.21 3.28 2.05
CA LEU A 17 -0.31 2.00 1.34
C LEU A 17 1.03 1.25 1.31
N ARG A 18 2.16 1.97 1.21
CA ARG A 18 3.50 1.40 1.28
C ARG A 18 3.79 0.78 2.64
N ASN A 19 3.47 1.50 3.71
CA ASN A 19 3.64 1.01 5.07
C ASN A 19 2.72 -0.17 5.40
N LEU A 20 1.53 -0.21 4.78
CA LEU A 20 0.57 -1.30 4.91
C LEU A 20 0.89 -2.51 4.03
N GLY A 21 1.94 -2.43 3.19
CA GLY A 21 2.33 -3.51 2.27
C GLY A 21 1.29 -3.77 1.16
N ALA A 22 0.41 -2.80 0.88
CA ALA A 22 -0.72 -2.93 -0.02
C ALA A 22 -0.41 -2.57 -1.49
N ILE A 23 0.87 -2.35 -1.83
CA ILE A 23 1.27 -1.94 -3.19
C ILE A 23 1.56 -3.18 -4.05
N GLY A 24 0.66 -3.47 -4.98
CA GLY A 24 0.86 -4.40 -6.09
C GLY A 24 0.77 -3.65 -7.42
N GLN A 25 1.91 -3.60 -8.13
CA GLN A 25 2.14 -3.25 -9.54
C GLN A 25 1.20 -2.25 -10.23
N GLY A 26 1.73 -1.05 -10.53
CA GLY A 26 1.31 -0.20 -11.67
C GLY A 26 0.83 1.20 -11.30
N LEU A 27 0.10 1.35 -10.19
CA LEU A 27 -0.42 2.64 -9.70
C LEU A 27 0.65 3.50 -9.00
N ASP A 28 1.68 2.85 -8.48
CA ASP A 28 2.83 3.44 -7.79
C ASP A 28 3.73 4.24 -8.74
N ALA A 29 4.10 3.67 -9.88
CA ALA A 29 5.08 4.29 -10.78
C ALA A 29 4.61 5.63 -11.37
N ALA A 30 3.32 5.73 -11.76
CA ALA A 30 2.77 6.97 -12.33
C ALA A 30 2.68 8.09 -11.29
N LEU A 31 2.27 7.76 -10.06
CA LEU A 31 2.18 8.74 -8.98
C LEU A 31 3.57 9.14 -8.48
N VAL A 32 4.49 8.20 -8.33
CA VAL A 32 5.89 8.48 -7.98
C VAL A 32 6.54 9.43 -8.98
N ARG A 33 6.33 9.21 -10.29
CA ARG A 33 6.78 10.15 -11.34
C ARG A 33 6.12 11.52 -11.20
N THR A 34 4.81 11.55 -10.96
CA THR A 34 4.08 12.81 -10.75
C THR A 34 4.65 13.59 -9.57
N LEU A 35 5.00 12.94 -8.46
CA LEU A 35 5.64 13.59 -7.31
C LEU A 35 7.07 14.06 -7.63
N ALA A 36 7.84 13.26 -8.39
CA ALA A 36 9.20 13.59 -8.79
C ALA A 36 9.25 14.80 -9.75
N ASP A 37 8.30 14.90 -10.67
CA ASP A 37 8.18 15.99 -11.65
C ASP A 37 7.68 17.31 -11.03
N ASN A 38 7.22 17.27 -9.77
CA ASN A 38 6.68 18.40 -9.04
C ASN A 38 7.49 18.70 -7.76
N PRO A 39 8.79 19.02 -7.86
CA PRO A 39 9.57 19.43 -6.69
C PRO A 39 9.03 20.77 -6.13
N PRO A 40 9.29 21.05 -4.84
CA PRO A 40 8.98 22.36 -4.26
C PRO A 40 9.65 23.47 -5.08
N LEU A 41 8.87 24.50 -5.42
CA LEU A 41 9.33 25.73 -6.06
C LEU A 41 8.75 26.92 -5.30
N PHE A 42 9.19 27.09 -4.06
CA PHE A 42 8.69 28.15 -3.19
C PHE A 42 9.24 29.54 -3.60
N SER A 43 10.46 29.58 -4.15
CA SER A 43 11.19 30.83 -4.45
C SER A 43 10.71 31.57 -5.70
N ARG A 44 9.92 30.94 -6.57
CA ARG A 44 9.52 31.50 -7.88
C ARG A 44 8.10 32.06 -7.90
N ARG A 45 7.55 32.43 -6.74
CA ARG A 45 6.09 32.58 -6.59
C ARG A 45 5.64 34.03 -6.41
N ALA A 46 4.62 34.43 -7.18
CA ALA A 46 3.84 35.64 -6.95
C ALA A 46 2.71 35.35 -5.94
N PRO A 47 2.36 36.29 -5.05
CA PRO A 47 1.20 36.15 -4.16
C PRO A 47 -0.08 35.91 -4.97
N GLY A 48 -0.90 34.91 -4.58
CA GLY A 48 -2.21 34.65 -5.19
C GLY A 48 -2.23 33.70 -6.40
N ASP A 49 -1.11 33.05 -6.75
CA ASP A 49 -1.10 32.03 -7.82
C ASP A 49 -1.92 30.79 -7.42
N ALA A 50 -3.05 30.60 -8.12
CA ALA A 50 -4.05 29.56 -7.90
C ALA A 50 -3.64 28.16 -8.38
N SER A 51 -2.47 28.01 -9.02
CA SER A 51 -1.88 26.70 -9.39
C SER A 51 -1.43 25.86 -8.18
N ASP A 52 -1.62 26.36 -6.95
CA ASP A 52 -1.18 25.82 -5.66
C ASP A 52 -1.83 24.52 -5.18
N TYR A 53 -2.70 23.89 -5.97
CA TYR A 53 -3.50 22.76 -5.49
C TYR A 53 -2.68 21.50 -5.13
N GLY A 54 -1.35 21.53 -5.21
CA GLY A 54 -0.51 20.41 -4.82
C GLY A 54 0.96 20.68 -4.43
N ARG A 55 1.42 21.91 -4.23
CA ARG A 55 2.85 22.16 -3.88
C ARG A 55 3.04 22.90 -2.56
N THR A 56 2.16 22.62 -1.60
CA THR A 56 2.25 23.18 -0.24
C THR A 56 3.35 22.51 0.59
N ILE A 57 3.77 23.11 1.71
CA ILE A 57 4.83 22.50 2.55
C ILE A 57 4.41 21.12 3.08
N TYR A 58 3.12 20.91 3.33
CA TYR A 58 2.55 19.61 3.64
C TYR A 58 2.79 18.57 2.56
N SER A 59 2.56 18.94 1.30
CA SER A 59 2.81 18.05 0.15
C SER A 59 4.30 17.69 0.02
N VAL A 60 5.20 18.62 0.31
CA VAL A 60 6.65 18.42 0.24
C VAL A 60 7.10 17.36 1.24
N TYR A 61 6.63 17.45 2.48
CA TYR A 61 6.94 16.46 3.51
C TYR A 61 6.51 15.04 3.08
N TYR A 62 5.26 14.85 2.67
CA TYR A 62 4.77 13.54 2.26
C TYR A 62 5.36 13.04 0.94
N SER A 63 5.66 13.94 0.00
CA SER A 63 6.42 13.60 -1.20
C SER A 63 7.81 13.09 -0.82
N GLY A 64 8.45 13.71 0.16
CA GLY A 64 9.75 13.28 0.67
C GLY A 64 9.71 11.86 1.23
N LEU A 65 8.70 11.56 2.04
CA LEU A 65 8.48 10.21 2.60
C LEU A 65 8.23 9.14 1.52
N CYS A 66 7.53 9.50 0.43
CA CYS A 66 7.31 8.59 -0.69
C CYS A 66 8.59 8.36 -1.50
N LEU A 67 9.28 9.44 -1.86
CA LEU A 67 10.40 9.39 -2.80
C LEU A 67 11.66 8.81 -2.16
N VAL A 68 11.91 9.04 -0.86
CA VAL A 68 13.08 8.49 -0.15
C VAL A 68 13.06 6.96 -0.09
N THR A 69 11.88 6.36 -0.13
CA THR A 69 11.70 4.90 -0.12
C THR A 69 11.66 4.30 -1.54
N SER A 70 11.69 5.12 -2.60
CA SER A 70 11.55 4.65 -3.98
C SER A 70 12.86 4.09 -4.57
N PRO A 71 12.80 2.99 -5.35
CA PRO A 71 13.98 2.31 -5.87
C PRO A 71 14.73 3.08 -6.97
N ASP A 72 14.07 4.00 -7.68
CA ASP A 72 14.53 4.53 -8.97
C ASP A 72 15.56 5.68 -8.93
N ASN A 73 16.32 5.86 -7.83
CA ASN A 73 17.30 6.95 -7.64
C ASN A 73 16.77 8.40 -7.88
N ILE A 74 15.45 8.56 -8.06
CA ILE A 74 14.73 9.83 -8.21
C ILE A 74 14.82 10.73 -6.96
N TRP A 75 15.09 10.14 -5.80
CA TRP A 75 15.18 10.83 -4.52
C TRP A 75 16.26 11.91 -4.51
N ARG A 76 17.47 11.60 -4.99
CA ARG A 76 18.63 12.50 -4.89
C ARG A 76 18.38 13.85 -5.56
N PRO A 77 18.03 13.92 -6.87
CA PRO A 77 17.80 15.20 -7.53
C PRO A 77 16.62 15.97 -6.92
N TRP A 78 15.57 15.27 -6.49
CA TRP A 78 14.42 15.89 -5.85
C TRP A 78 14.76 16.48 -4.48
N ASN A 79 15.50 15.74 -3.66
CA ASN A 79 15.95 16.18 -2.33
C ASN A 79 16.92 17.36 -2.42
N ASP A 80 17.81 17.36 -3.42
CA ASP A 80 18.72 18.48 -3.65
C ASP A 80 17.95 19.76 -4.05
N ALA A 81 16.90 19.63 -4.86
CA ALA A 81 16.00 20.73 -5.16
C ALA A 81 15.26 21.25 -3.91
N MET A 82 14.69 20.33 -3.11
CA MET A 82 13.99 20.67 -1.87
C MET A 82 14.88 21.38 -0.86
N LYS A 83 16.08 20.85 -0.59
CA LYS A 83 17.05 21.49 0.31
C LYS A 83 17.44 22.88 -0.17
N ARG A 84 17.73 23.04 -1.47
CA ARG A 84 18.11 24.34 -2.03
C ARG A 84 17.04 25.40 -1.77
N GLU A 85 15.78 25.07 -2.00
CA GLU A 85 14.65 26.00 -1.81
C GLU A 85 14.45 26.33 -0.33
N LEU A 86 14.38 25.32 0.55
CA LEU A 86 14.16 25.57 1.98
C LEU A 86 15.34 26.34 2.59
N LEU A 87 16.58 26.00 2.28
CA LEU A 87 17.75 26.71 2.83
C LEU A 87 17.90 28.15 2.31
N ALA A 88 17.36 28.44 1.12
CA ALA A 88 17.29 29.80 0.59
C ALA A 88 16.22 30.65 1.29
N LEU A 89 15.14 30.02 1.76
CA LEU A 89 14.00 30.70 2.42
C LEU A 89 14.15 30.83 3.93
N GLN A 90 15.09 30.13 4.55
CA GLN A 90 15.33 30.23 5.98
C GLN A 90 15.75 31.66 6.33
N CYS A 91 15.02 32.29 7.25
CA CYS A 91 15.38 33.60 7.78
C CYS A 91 16.73 33.48 8.52
N ARG A 92 17.67 34.40 8.28
CA ARG A 92 19.04 34.38 8.85
C ARG A 92 19.36 35.58 9.76
N SER A 93 18.33 36.33 10.16
CA SER A 93 18.51 37.58 10.89
C SER A 93 17.25 37.98 11.65
N GLY A 94 17.44 38.70 12.75
CA GLY A 94 16.35 39.25 13.57
C GLY A 94 15.61 38.20 14.38
N GLY A 95 14.47 38.58 14.97
CA GLY A 95 13.69 37.71 15.87
C GLY A 95 13.04 36.49 15.21
N ALA A 96 13.20 36.31 13.90
CA ALA A 96 12.72 35.16 13.14
C ALA A 96 13.88 34.30 12.61
N ASP A 97 15.12 34.53 13.05
CA ASP A 97 16.29 33.73 12.66
C ASP A 97 16.06 32.23 12.87
N GLY A 98 16.47 31.43 11.89
CA GLY A 98 16.26 29.99 11.84
C GLY A 98 14.85 29.53 11.43
N SER A 99 13.87 30.42 11.33
CA SER A 99 12.48 30.08 10.94
C SER A 99 12.23 30.22 9.43
N TRP A 100 11.07 29.74 8.98
CA TRP A 100 10.60 29.90 7.60
C TRP A 100 9.37 30.79 7.53
N PRO A 101 9.32 31.76 6.59
CA PRO A 101 8.13 32.58 6.38
C PRO A 101 6.95 31.71 5.90
N PRO A 102 5.72 31.98 6.37
CA PRO A 102 4.55 31.23 5.91
C PRO A 102 4.33 31.48 4.41
N ILE A 103 4.56 30.44 3.59
CA ILE A 103 4.43 30.51 2.13
C ILE A 103 3.50 29.39 1.66
N GLY A 104 2.48 29.76 0.89
CA GLY A 104 1.48 28.83 0.36
C GLY A 104 0.26 28.72 1.26
N ARG A 105 -0.85 28.24 0.70
CA ARG A 105 -2.18 28.32 1.32
C ARG A 105 -2.24 27.76 2.75
N ASP A 106 -1.64 26.59 2.98
CA ASP A 106 -1.66 25.93 4.30
C ASP A 106 -0.84 26.70 5.34
N ALA A 107 0.35 27.15 4.97
CA ALA A 107 1.26 27.88 5.83
C ALA A 107 0.79 29.32 6.10
N GLU A 108 0.16 29.98 5.13
CA GLU A 108 -0.45 31.31 5.31
C GLU A 108 -1.59 31.26 6.32
N GLN A 109 -2.38 30.19 6.31
CA GLN A 109 -3.45 29.97 7.29
C GLN A 109 -2.94 29.53 8.66
N ALA A 110 -1.95 28.62 8.70
CA ALA A 110 -1.44 28.01 9.93
C ALA A 110 -0.29 28.80 10.59
N GLY A 111 0.31 29.74 9.85
CA GLY A 111 1.36 30.63 10.32
C GLY A 111 2.78 30.05 10.34
N ARG A 112 3.71 30.88 10.82
CA ARG A 112 5.16 30.64 10.81
C ARG A 112 5.59 29.38 11.57
N GLN A 113 4.93 29.07 12.69
CA GLN A 113 5.27 27.91 13.51
C GLN A 113 5.06 26.60 12.73
N TYR A 114 3.91 26.49 12.06
CA TYR A 114 3.59 25.36 11.20
C TYR A 114 4.59 25.22 10.06
N MET A 115 4.85 26.31 9.34
CA MET A 115 5.83 26.30 8.23
C MET A 115 7.22 25.85 8.69
N THR A 116 7.67 26.38 9.83
CA THR A 116 8.98 26.05 10.39
C THR A 116 9.07 24.58 10.78
N ALA A 117 8.06 24.07 11.49
CA ALA A 117 8.01 22.66 11.87
C ALA A 117 8.03 21.75 10.64
N MET A 118 7.22 22.06 9.62
CA MET A 118 7.15 21.27 8.39
C MET A 118 8.42 21.35 7.54
N ALA A 119 9.09 22.52 7.49
CA ALA A 119 10.37 22.68 6.81
C ALA A 119 11.47 21.85 7.49
N VAL A 120 11.54 21.89 8.83
CA VAL A 120 12.48 21.06 9.60
C VAL A 120 12.22 19.58 9.36
N LEU A 121 10.97 19.12 9.51
CA LEU A 121 10.60 17.73 9.26
C LEU A 121 10.97 17.27 7.84
N SER A 122 10.79 18.15 6.84
CA SER A 122 11.15 17.87 5.45
C SER A 122 12.67 17.75 5.26
N LEU A 123 13.46 18.61 5.91
CA LEU A 123 14.93 18.56 5.89
C LEU A 123 15.50 17.38 6.68
N GLU A 124 14.73 16.79 7.59
CA GLU A 124 15.15 15.66 8.41
C GLU A 124 14.77 14.31 7.82
N VAL A 125 13.92 14.25 6.79
CA VAL A 125 13.43 13.00 6.18
C VAL A 125 14.59 12.02 5.95
N TYR A 126 15.66 12.44 5.29
CA TYR A 126 16.78 11.53 5.00
C TYR A 126 17.66 11.16 6.21
N TYR A 127 17.64 11.95 7.28
CA TYR A 127 18.35 11.62 8.51
C TYR A 127 17.60 10.58 9.34
N ARG A 128 16.27 10.68 9.37
CA ARG A 128 15.36 9.71 10.00
C ARG A 128 15.50 8.30 9.41
N PHE A 129 16.12 8.21 8.23
CA PHE A 129 16.27 6.99 7.44
C PHE A 129 17.75 6.55 7.21
N THR A 130 18.70 6.82 8.13
CA THR A 130 20.14 6.43 8.02
C THR A 130 20.51 5.23 8.93
N PRO A 131 21.60 4.44 8.75
CA PRO A 131 22.32 3.92 7.58
C PRO A 131 21.75 2.56 7.09
N SER A 132 20.54 2.20 7.52
CA SER A 132 19.65 1.23 6.88
C SER A 132 19.69 1.34 5.35
N LEU A 133 19.38 2.55 4.87
CA LEU A 133 19.20 2.91 3.45
C LEU A 133 20.46 3.17 2.62
N LYS A 134 21.58 3.52 3.25
CA LYS A 134 22.77 3.94 2.51
C LYS A 134 23.52 2.77 1.85
N ALA A 135 23.32 1.55 2.32
CA ALA A 135 23.90 0.33 1.75
C ALA A 135 23.04 -0.35 0.67
N GLY A 136 21.91 0.27 0.26
CA GLY A 136 20.88 -0.44 -0.50
C GLY A 136 20.12 -1.49 0.32
N ALA A 137 20.38 -1.57 1.64
CA ALA A 137 19.44 -2.14 2.59
C ALA A 137 18.33 -1.10 2.87
N ASP A 138 17.24 -1.47 3.50
CA ASP A 138 16.08 -0.62 3.81
C ASP A 138 15.94 -0.67 5.35
N PRO A 139 15.67 0.41 6.12
CA PRO A 139 15.61 0.38 7.58
C PRO A 139 14.18 0.04 8.04
N LEU A 140 13.19 -0.03 7.13
CA LEU A 140 11.90 -0.69 7.34
C LEU A 140 11.94 -2.17 7.00
N ARG A 141 13.07 -2.63 6.43
CA ARG A 141 13.58 -3.95 6.79
C ARG A 141 14.07 -3.86 8.24
N VAL A 142 13.14 -4.03 9.18
CA VAL A 142 13.42 -5.03 10.22
C VAL A 142 13.99 -6.21 9.44
N SER A 143 15.04 -6.87 9.91
CA SER A 143 15.07 -8.30 9.67
C SER A 143 13.85 -8.92 10.41
N SER A 144 12.62 -8.53 10.06
CA SER A 144 11.69 -9.54 9.60
C SER A 144 12.58 -10.28 8.63
N PRO A 145 12.98 -11.54 8.92
CA PRO A 145 13.69 -12.31 7.91
C PRO A 145 12.97 -11.97 6.63
N LYS A 146 13.69 -11.57 5.56
CA LYS A 146 13.13 -11.62 4.19
C LYS A 146 12.15 -12.77 4.32
N PRO A 147 10.79 -12.61 4.26
CA PRO A 147 9.99 -13.81 4.27
C PRO A 147 10.65 -14.48 3.11
N GLU A 148 11.38 -15.56 3.41
CA GLU A 148 12.13 -16.20 2.37
C GLU A 148 11.07 -16.30 1.30
N PRO A 149 11.41 -16.00 0.03
CA PRO A 149 10.40 -16.30 -0.99
C PRO A 149 9.92 -17.66 -0.54
N VAL A 150 8.63 -17.93 -0.42
CA VAL A 150 8.27 -19.24 0.10
C VAL A 150 8.65 -20.28 -0.98
N THR A 151 9.79 -20.13 -1.70
CA THR A 151 10.83 -21.11 -1.99
C THR A 151 10.53 -22.31 -1.16
N ASP A 152 9.91 -23.27 -1.83
CA ASP A 152 10.41 -24.62 -2.11
C ASP A 152 10.96 -25.46 -0.94
N VAL A 153 11.08 -24.89 0.26
CA VAL A 153 11.75 -25.43 1.45
C VAL A 153 10.83 -25.38 2.68
N THR A 154 9.78 -24.56 2.69
CA THR A 154 8.78 -24.54 3.76
C THR A 154 7.87 -25.76 3.65
N GLU A 155 7.89 -26.66 4.62
CA GLU A 155 7.03 -27.85 4.66
C GLU A 155 5.53 -27.45 4.70
N PRO A 156 4.61 -28.23 4.10
CA PRO A 156 3.16 -27.99 4.16
C PRO A 156 2.61 -27.72 5.57
N SER A 157 3.22 -28.35 6.59
CA SER A 157 2.86 -28.20 8.00
C SER A 157 3.17 -26.82 8.56
N GLU A 158 4.25 -26.17 8.12
CA GLU A 158 4.62 -24.82 8.56
C GLU A 158 3.71 -23.75 7.95
N LEU A 159 3.26 -23.93 6.70
CA LEU A 159 2.30 -23.02 6.06
C LEU A 159 0.98 -22.96 6.83
N ALA A 160 0.52 -24.09 7.36
CA ALA A 160 -0.69 -24.14 8.19
C ALA A 160 -0.55 -23.38 9.52
N VAL A 161 0.66 -23.32 10.10
CA VAL A 161 0.95 -22.53 11.31
C VAL A 161 0.95 -21.03 10.98
N LEU A 162 1.54 -20.64 9.85
CA LEU A 162 1.64 -19.24 9.42
C LEU A 162 0.28 -18.60 9.12
N LEU A 163 -0.73 -19.39 8.72
CA LEU A 163 -2.12 -18.94 8.58
C LEU A 163 -2.73 -18.40 9.90
N ARG A 164 -2.15 -18.73 11.06
CA ARG A 164 -2.60 -18.25 12.38
C ARG A 164 -1.78 -17.07 12.91
N SER A 165 -0.84 -16.53 12.13
CA SER A 165 -0.03 -15.39 12.55
C SER A 165 -0.88 -14.16 12.87
N GLN A 166 -0.46 -13.34 13.85
CA GLN A 166 -1.12 -12.04 14.11
C GLN A 166 -0.87 -11.04 12.97
N ASP A 167 0.23 -11.20 12.22
CA ASP A 167 0.56 -10.36 11.08
C ASP A 167 -0.26 -10.76 9.84
N MET A 168 -1.07 -9.83 9.34
CA MET A 168 -1.90 -10.01 8.15
C MET A 168 -1.07 -10.36 6.90
N ARG A 169 0.16 -9.82 6.79
CA ARG A 169 1.05 -10.09 5.66
C ARG A 169 1.51 -11.53 5.65
N VAL A 170 1.87 -12.06 6.83
CA VAL A 170 2.31 -13.45 6.99
C VAL A 170 1.16 -14.41 6.71
N ARG A 171 -0.05 -14.13 7.23
CA ARG A 171 -1.23 -14.95 6.93
C ARG A 171 -1.56 -14.98 5.43
N ARG A 172 -1.52 -13.81 4.78
CA ARG A 172 -1.82 -13.70 3.35
C ARG A 172 -0.79 -14.40 2.48
N GLU A 173 0.50 -14.24 2.77
CA GLU A 173 1.54 -14.86 1.97
C GLU A 173 1.53 -16.39 2.12
N ALA A 174 1.26 -16.89 3.34
CA ALA A 174 1.04 -18.32 3.57
C ALA A 174 -0.14 -18.86 2.75
N ALA A 175 -1.27 -18.15 2.76
CA ALA A 175 -2.44 -18.51 1.94
C ALA A 175 -2.12 -18.51 0.44
N ARG A 176 -1.43 -17.48 -0.03
CA ARG A 176 -1.04 -17.33 -1.43
C ARG A 176 -0.10 -18.45 -1.88
N GLU A 177 0.83 -18.85 -1.04
CA GLU A 177 1.74 -19.93 -1.35
C GLU A 177 1.04 -21.29 -1.37
N ILE A 178 0.14 -21.56 -0.42
CA ILE A 178 -0.71 -22.75 -0.44
C ILE A 178 -1.48 -22.83 -1.78
N CYS A 179 -2.06 -21.72 -2.22
CA CYS A 179 -2.74 -21.61 -3.51
C CYS A 179 -1.81 -21.83 -4.71
N ARG A 180 -0.61 -21.22 -4.71
CA ARG A 180 0.40 -21.36 -5.77
C ARG A 180 0.87 -22.81 -5.91
N ARG A 181 1.11 -23.48 -4.78
CA ARG A 181 1.55 -24.88 -4.72
C ARG A 181 0.45 -25.88 -5.04
N LYS A 182 -0.81 -25.43 -5.06
CA LYS A 182 -2.01 -26.27 -5.21
C LYS A 182 -2.02 -27.41 -4.18
N ASP A 183 -1.58 -27.13 -2.96
CA ASP A 183 -1.43 -28.15 -1.93
C ASP A 183 -2.80 -28.57 -1.38
N ALA A 184 -3.18 -29.83 -1.63
CA ALA A 184 -4.45 -30.40 -1.21
C ALA A 184 -4.55 -30.53 0.31
N SER A 185 -3.43 -30.81 0.98
CA SER A 185 -3.38 -31.09 2.41
C SER A 185 -3.59 -29.83 3.26
N ALA A 186 -3.20 -28.68 2.72
CA ALA A 186 -3.34 -27.38 3.37
C ALA A 186 -4.67 -26.68 3.07
N LEU A 187 -5.48 -27.21 2.14
CA LEU A 187 -6.76 -26.62 1.73
C LEU A 187 -7.76 -26.47 2.89
N PRO A 188 -7.98 -27.45 3.77
CA PRO A 188 -8.88 -27.29 4.91
C PRO A 188 -8.41 -26.20 5.90
N ALA A 189 -7.10 -26.11 6.12
CA ALA A 189 -6.52 -25.10 6.99
C ALA A 189 -6.69 -23.69 6.41
N LEU A 190 -6.50 -23.55 5.09
CA LEU A 190 -6.74 -22.30 4.36
C LEU A 190 -8.21 -21.86 4.43
N LEU A 191 -9.15 -22.77 4.20
CA LEU A 191 -10.58 -22.48 4.27
C LEU A 191 -11.02 -22.06 5.69
N ALA A 192 -10.50 -22.72 6.72
CA ALA A 192 -10.71 -22.32 8.11
C ALA A 192 -10.17 -20.91 8.39
N ALA A 193 -8.99 -20.57 7.86
CA ALA A 193 -8.40 -19.24 7.99
C ALA A 193 -9.23 -18.17 7.26
N ILE A 194 -9.73 -18.46 6.05
CA ILE A 194 -10.61 -17.57 5.29
C ILE A 194 -11.91 -17.30 6.06
N ARG A 195 -12.51 -18.32 6.67
CA ARG A 195 -13.72 -18.16 7.49
C ARG A 195 -13.48 -17.28 8.73
N ALA A 196 -12.33 -17.43 9.36
CA ALA A 196 -11.96 -16.68 10.56
C ALA A 196 -11.49 -15.24 10.28
N GLU A 197 -11.08 -14.92 9.04
CA GLU A 197 -10.58 -13.60 8.66
C GLU A 197 -11.71 -12.55 8.67
N ARG A 198 -11.46 -11.42 9.32
CA ARG A 198 -12.44 -10.31 9.46
C ARG A 198 -12.03 -9.05 8.70
N THR A 199 -10.82 -9.03 8.16
CA THR A 199 -10.27 -7.87 7.45
C THR A 199 -10.47 -8.01 5.93
N SER A 200 -10.11 -6.96 5.19
CA SER A 200 -10.11 -6.96 3.72
C SER A 200 -9.21 -8.03 3.09
N ALA A 201 -8.31 -8.65 3.87
CA ALA A 201 -7.50 -9.78 3.43
C ALA A 201 -8.35 -10.99 3.00
N LYS A 202 -9.54 -11.17 3.58
CA LYS A 202 -10.47 -12.26 3.23
C LYS A 202 -10.80 -12.28 1.74
N ARG A 203 -11.09 -11.10 1.16
CA ARG A 203 -11.40 -10.96 -0.28
C ARG A 203 -10.24 -11.43 -1.15
N LEU A 204 -9.02 -11.10 -0.76
CA LEU A 204 -7.81 -11.42 -1.51
C LEU A 204 -7.48 -12.91 -1.41
N MET A 205 -7.62 -13.50 -0.21
CA MET A 205 -7.45 -14.93 -0.01
C MET A 205 -8.48 -15.75 -0.81
N VAL A 206 -9.74 -15.31 -0.85
CA VAL A 206 -10.77 -15.93 -1.69
C VAL A 206 -10.40 -15.83 -3.16
N GLN A 207 -9.94 -14.68 -3.62
CA GLN A 207 -9.51 -14.50 -5.01
C GLN A 207 -8.33 -15.41 -5.38
N ASP A 208 -7.38 -15.60 -4.46
CA ASP A 208 -6.22 -16.47 -4.66
C ASP A 208 -6.60 -17.97 -4.78
N LEU A 209 -7.79 -18.38 -4.32
CA LEU A 209 -8.30 -19.75 -4.51
C LEU A 209 -8.48 -20.12 -5.99
N THR A 210 -8.59 -19.15 -6.90
CA THR A 210 -8.61 -19.42 -8.35
C THR A 210 -7.39 -20.21 -8.83
N ALA A 211 -6.24 -20.08 -8.14
CA ALA A 211 -5.02 -20.80 -8.51
C ALA A 211 -5.11 -22.32 -8.30
N PHE A 212 -6.03 -22.80 -7.44
CA PHE A 212 -6.23 -24.23 -7.24
C PHE A 212 -6.89 -24.95 -8.43
N GLY A 213 -7.60 -24.22 -9.30
CA GLY A 213 -8.30 -24.78 -10.46
C GLY A 213 -9.47 -25.70 -10.10
N ASP A 214 -9.74 -26.67 -10.97
CA ASP A 214 -10.87 -27.62 -10.94
C ASP A 214 -10.75 -28.69 -9.81
N ARG A 215 -10.82 -28.24 -8.56
CA ARG A 215 -10.86 -29.13 -7.39
C ARG A 215 -12.31 -29.39 -7.00
N PRO A 216 -12.76 -30.65 -6.86
CA PRO A 216 -14.17 -30.95 -6.53
C PRO A 216 -14.58 -30.49 -5.12
N GLU A 217 -13.62 -30.26 -4.22
CA GLU A 217 -13.89 -29.81 -2.84
C GLU A 217 -14.12 -28.30 -2.74
N LEU A 218 -13.62 -27.52 -3.69
CA LEU A 218 -13.66 -26.04 -3.63
C LEU A 218 -15.04 -25.43 -3.82
N PRO A 219 -15.86 -25.85 -4.80
CA PRO A 219 -17.14 -25.19 -5.03
C PRO A 219 -18.07 -25.29 -3.82
N GLY A 220 -18.04 -26.40 -3.09
CA GLY A 220 -18.88 -26.55 -1.89
C GLY A 220 -18.47 -25.67 -0.73
N GLU A 221 -17.19 -25.41 -0.59
CA GLU A 221 -16.63 -24.55 0.45
C GLU A 221 -16.81 -23.06 0.10
N LEU A 222 -16.73 -22.71 -1.18
CA LEU A 222 -17.03 -21.39 -1.72
C LEU A 222 -18.53 -21.05 -1.60
N VAL A 223 -19.42 -22.01 -1.88
CA VAL A 223 -20.87 -21.82 -1.70
C VAL A 223 -21.21 -21.48 -0.25
N ALA A 224 -20.53 -22.09 0.73
CA ALA A 224 -20.70 -21.76 2.15
C ALA A 224 -20.21 -20.34 2.53
N LEU A 225 -19.46 -19.66 1.66
CA LEU A 225 -19.01 -18.27 1.85
C LEU A 225 -19.92 -17.24 1.15
N LEU A 226 -20.94 -17.66 0.41
CA LEU A 226 -21.87 -16.76 -0.29
C LEU A 226 -22.77 -15.95 0.66
N ASP A 227 -22.98 -16.44 1.88
CA ASP A 227 -23.75 -15.75 2.92
C ASP A 227 -23.05 -14.48 3.41
N ASP A 228 -21.73 -14.37 3.23
CA ASP A 228 -20.95 -13.21 3.64
C ASP A 228 -21.01 -12.10 2.57
N ASP A 229 -21.77 -11.04 2.86
CA ASP A 229 -21.93 -9.84 2.01
C ASP A 229 -20.59 -9.24 1.57
N GLY A 230 -19.55 -9.32 2.42
CA GLY A 230 -18.26 -8.70 2.20
C GLY A 230 -17.38 -9.43 1.20
N VAL A 231 -17.69 -10.68 0.85
CA VAL A 231 -16.94 -11.47 -0.15
C VAL A 231 -17.81 -12.08 -1.24
N ARG A 232 -19.14 -11.96 -1.16
CA ARG A 232 -20.10 -12.59 -2.08
C ARG A 232 -19.76 -12.38 -3.56
N ASP A 233 -19.48 -11.15 -3.96
CA ASP A 233 -19.12 -10.80 -5.35
C ASP A 233 -17.85 -11.50 -5.83
N VAL A 234 -16.83 -11.56 -4.96
CA VAL A 234 -15.57 -12.26 -5.26
C VAL A 234 -15.81 -13.76 -5.32
N VAL A 235 -16.54 -14.33 -4.36
CA VAL A 235 -16.88 -15.76 -4.30
C VAL A 235 -17.59 -16.21 -5.58
N MET A 236 -18.60 -15.46 -6.05
CA MET A 236 -19.30 -15.78 -7.31
C MET A 236 -18.36 -15.76 -8.52
N LYS A 237 -17.42 -14.80 -8.57
CA LYS A 237 -16.42 -14.73 -9.65
C LYS A 237 -15.45 -15.91 -9.60
N VAL A 238 -15.01 -16.30 -8.40
CA VAL A 238 -14.12 -17.45 -8.21
C VAL A 238 -14.84 -18.75 -8.55
N LEU A 239 -16.09 -18.93 -8.10
CA LEU A 239 -16.93 -20.06 -8.48
C LEU A 239 -17.05 -20.18 -9.99
N SER A 240 -17.35 -19.08 -10.68
CA SER A 240 -17.43 -19.09 -12.15
C SER A 240 -16.12 -19.47 -12.83
N THR A 241 -15.00 -19.03 -12.27
CA THR A 241 -13.67 -19.37 -12.81
C THR A 241 -13.31 -20.83 -12.57
N VAL A 242 -13.71 -21.38 -11.41
CA VAL A 242 -13.37 -22.74 -11.00
C VAL A 242 -14.30 -23.76 -11.66
N THR A 243 -15.60 -23.51 -11.76
CA THR A 243 -16.57 -24.48 -12.30
C THR A 243 -16.87 -24.30 -13.78
N GLY A 244 -16.48 -23.17 -14.37
CA GLY A 244 -16.84 -22.78 -15.75
C GLY A 244 -18.31 -22.37 -15.92
N GLU A 245 -19.12 -22.44 -14.86
CA GLU A 245 -20.53 -22.08 -14.88
C GLU A 245 -20.71 -20.59 -14.55
N THR A 246 -21.83 -19.99 -14.96
CA THR A 246 -22.13 -18.61 -14.64
C THR A 246 -23.55 -18.49 -14.11
N HIS A 247 -23.68 -18.08 -12.84
CA HIS A 247 -24.96 -17.79 -12.23
C HIS A 247 -25.01 -16.35 -11.72
N ALA A 248 -26.16 -15.71 -11.89
CA ALA A 248 -26.35 -14.29 -11.59
C ALA A 248 -26.54 -13.99 -10.09
N THR A 249 -26.93 -14.98 -9.30
CA THR A 249 -27.25 -14.80 -7.87
C THR A 249 -26.57 -15.87 -7.01
N ALA A 250 -26.33 -15.52 -5.74
CA ALA A 250 -25.82 -16.45 -4.74
C ALA A 250 -26.77 -17.65 -4.54
N GLU A 251 -28.08 -17.40 -4.55
CA GLU A 251 -29.11 -18.44 -4.43
C GLU A 251 -29.05 -19.45 -5.59
N ALA A 252 -28.81 -18.95 -6.81
CA ALA A 252 -28.66 -19.81 -7.99
C ALA A 252 -27.39 -20.67 -7.90
N TRP A 253 -26.29 -20.12 -7.37
CA TRP A 253 -25.07 -20.89 -7.06
C TRP A 253 -25.33 -21.99 -6.02
N THR A 254 -26.04 -21.68 -4.93
CA THR A 254 -26.39 -22.65 -3.88
C THR A 254 -27.30 -23.76 -4.40
N ALA A 255 -28.29 -23.42 -5.21
CA ALA A 255 -29.21 -24.38 -5.82
C ALA A 255 -28.50 -25.30 -6.82
N TRP A 256 -27.62 -24.74 -7.68
CA TRP A 256 -26.80 -25.53 -8.61
C TRP A 256 -25.86 -26.48 -7.87
N TRP A 257 -25.21 -26.04 -6.80
CA TRP A 257 -24.33 -26.95 -6.05
C TRP A 257 -25.10 -28.07 -5.33
N ALA A 258 -26.34 -27.81 -4.91
CA ALA A 258 -27.21 -28.82 -4.32
C ALA A 258 -27.61 -29.92 -5.32
N THR A 259 -27.65 -29.63 -6.62
CA THR A 259 -27.92 -30.65 -7.66
C THR A 259 -26.68 -31.49 -7.99
N GLN A 260 -25.47 -30.94 -7.85
CA GLN A 260 -24.20 -31.64 -8.07
C GLN A 260 -23.80 -32.59 -6.92
N LYS A 261 -24.40 -32.43 -5.72
CA LYS A 261 -24.18 -33.31 -4.55
C LYS A 261 -25.00 -34.62 -4.58
N ARG A 262 -25.82 -34.85 -5.61
CA ARG A 262 -26.58 -36.10 -5.82
C ARG A 262 -25.80 -37.08 -6.67
#